data_AF-A0A7V2IRR5-F1
#
_entry.id   AF-A0A7V2IRR5-F1
#
_cell.length_a   1.000
_cell.length_b   1.000
_cell.length_c   1.000
_cell.angle_alpha   90.00
_cell.angle_beta   90.00
_cell.angle_gamma   90.00
#
_symmetry.space_group_name_H-M   'P 1'
#
loop_
_entity.id
_entity.type
_entity.pdbx_description
1 polymer ?
#
loop_
_entity_poly.entity_id
_entity_poly.type
_entity_poly.pdbx_seq_one_letter_code
_entity_poly.pdbx_strand_id
1 'polypeptide(L)'
;MDILGISAFYHDSAAALVRDGRIVAAAQEERFSRVKHDARFPVHAVRYCLEEGGISPEQLDVVAFYEKPLVKFERLLETWIAYAPRGFRQFLKGMPAWLKQKLHLPREMDRALGGAYRGRYVFCEHHESHAASAFFPSPFDEAAILTLDGVGEWATASYGVGRGNRIEISHEMHFPHSLGLLYSA
;
A
#
# COMPACT_ATOMS: atom_id res chain seq x y z
N MET A 1 -3.70 3.81 -20.87
CA MET A 1 -3.15 4.33 -19.61
C MET A 1 -2.65 3.17 -18.79
N ASP A 2 -1.35 3.13 -18.54
CA ASP A 2 -0.62 2.09 -17.84
C ASP A 2 -0.22 2.56 -16.44
N ILE A 3 -0.76 1.89 -15.42
CA ILE A 3 -0.57 2.23 -14.00
C ILE A 3 0.05 1.05 -13.28
N LEU A 4 1.20 1.27 -12.66
CA LEU A 4 1.86 0.28 -11.80
C LEU A 4 1.53 0.56 -10.33
N GLY A 5 0.77 -0.33 -9.69
CA GLY A 5 0.53 -0.34 -8.25
C GLY A 5 1.59 -1.14 -7.50
N ILE A 6 2.07 -0.63 -6.37
CA ILE A 6 3.14 -1.24 -5.57
C ILE A 6 2.71 -1.31 -4.08
N SER A 7 2.92 -2.49 -3.49
CA SER A 7 2.91 -2.73 -2.04
C SER A 7 4.29 -3.19 -1.57
N ALA A 8 4.83 -2.58 -0.51
CA ALA A 8 6.17 -2.90 0.02
C ALA A 8 6.43 -2.35 1.43
N PHE A 9 7.57 -2.77 2.01
CA PHE A 9 8.21 -2.24 3.24
C PHE A 9 7.45 -2.49 4.55
N TYR A 10 6.60 -3.52 4.59
CA TYR A 10 6.00 -3.97 5.84
C TYR A 10 5.85 -5.50 5.87
N HIS A 11 5.00 -6.03 4.99
CA HIS A 11 4.83 -7.46 4.69
C HIS A 11 4.12 -7.56 3.33
N ASP A 12 4.04 -8.77 2.77
CA ASP A 12 3.27 -9.09 1.56
C ASP A 12 3.52 -8.12 0.39
N SER A 13 4.80 -7.90 0.07
CA SER A 13 5.13 -7.03 -1.05
C SER A 13 4.64 -7.61 -2.38
N ALA A 14 4.14 -6.73 -3.23
CA ALA A 14 3.43 -7.10 -4.43
C ALA A 14 3.44 -5.95 -5.46
N ALA A 15 3.20 -6.31 -6.72
CA ALA A 15 2.99 -5.36 -7.79
C ALA A 15 1.77 -5.76 -8.63
N ALA A 16 1.10 -4.76 -9.20
CA ALA A 16 0.02 -4.96 -10.16
C ALA A 16 0.11 -3.92 -11.29
N LEU A 17 -0.02 -4.37 -12.54
CA LEU A 17 -0.15 -3.51 -13.71
C LEU A 17 -1.61 -3.44 -14.14
N VAL A 18 -2.15 -2.23 -14.21
CA VAL A 18 -3.49 -1.94 -14.72
C VAL A 18 -3.36 -1.13 -16.01
N ARG A 19 -3.97 -1.62 -17.08
CA ARG A 19 -4.05 -0.94 -18.38
C ARG A 19 -5.50 -0.64 -18.71
N ASP A 20 -5.83 0.64 -18.83
CA ASP A 20 -7.17 1.11 -19.23
C ASP A 20 -8.30 0.46 -18.40
N GLY A 21 -8.10 0.42 -17.08
CA GLY A 21 -9.05 -0.16 -16.12
C GLY A 21 -9.06 -1.69 -16.05
N ARG A 22 -8.19 -2.38 -16.79
CA ARG A 22 -8.06 -3.84 -16.76
C ARG A 22 -6.77 -4.26 -16.07
N ILE A 23 -6.86 -5.24 -15.18
CA ILE A 23 -5.69 -5.86 -14.57
C ILE A 23 -4.99 -6.69 -15.65
N VAL A 24 -3.77 -6.32 -16.01
CA VAL A 24 -2.93 -7.04 -16.97
C VAL A 24 -2.16 -8.14 -16.26
N ALA A 25 -1.54 -7.79 -15.12
CA ALA A 25 -0.78 -8.70 -14.30
C ALA A 25 -0.81 -8.26 -12.84
N ALA A 26 -0.75 -9.22 -11.92
CA ALA A 26 -0.59 -8.98 -10.50
C ALA A 26 0.16 -10.15 -9.86
N ALA A 27 1.17 -9.86 -9.04
CA ALA A 27 1.94 -10.90 -8.38
C ALA A 27 2.49 -10.44 -7.02
N GLN A 28 2.64 -11.40 -6.11
CA GLN A 28 3.31 -11.23 -4.83
C GLN A 28 4.78 -11.65 -4.93
N GLU A 29 5.66 -10.90 -4.30
CA GLU A 29 7.12 -11.13 -4.35
C GLU A 29 7.50 -12.48 -3.76
N GLU A 30 6.80 -12.95 -2.72
CA GLU A 30 7.08 -14.24 -2.07
C GLU A 30 7.01 -15.45 -3.01
N ARG A 31 6.26 -15.34 -4.12
CA ARG A 31 6.17 -16.39 -5.14
C ARG A 31 7.52 -16.58 -5.85
N PHE A 32 8.25 -15.48 -6.05
CA PHE A 32 9.57 -15.45 -6.69
C PHE A 32 10.70 -15.60 -5.67
N SER A 33 10.66 -14.81 -4.59
CA SER A 33 11.74 -14.78 -3.59
C SER A 33 11.79 -16.03 -2.71
N ARG A 34 10.68 -16.78 -2.64
CA ARG A 34 10.48 -17.94 -1.76
C ARG A 34 10.62 -17.61 -0.27
N VAL A 35 10.64 -16.32 0.07
CA VAL A 35 10.58 -15.81 1.43
C VAL A 35 9.12 -15.46 1.71
N LYS A 36 8.48 -16.24 2.59
CA LYS A 36 7.07 -16.01 2.95
C LYS A 36 6.90 -14.63 3.58
N HIS A 37 5.86 -13.90 3.17
CA HIS A 37 5.56 -12.53 3.59
C HIS A 37 6.71 -11.55 3.34
N ASP A 38 7.42 -11.69 2.21
CA ASP A 38 8.54 -10.83 1.87
C ASP A 38 8.14 -9.35 1.97
N ALA A 39 8.85 -8.60 2.82
CA ALA A 39 8.57 -7.20 3.07
C ALA A 39 9.42 -6.27 2.18
N ARG A 40 10.39 -6.81 1.44
CA ARG A 40 11.29 -6.01 0.61
C ARG A 40 10.56 -5.44 -0.60
N PHE A 41 11.21 -4.53 -1.31
CA PHE A 41 10.67 -4.03 -2.57
C PHE A 41 10.43 -5.19 -3.55
N PRO A 42 9.25 -5.25 -4.21
CA PRO A 42 8.84 -6.39 -5.03
C PRO A 42 9.47 -6.35 -6.43
N VAL A 43 10.80 -6.49 -6.51
CA VAL A 43 11.56 -6.36 -7.78
C VAL A 43 11.11 -7.39 -8.80
N HIS A 44 10.89 -8.63 -8.39
CA HIS A 44 10.51 -9.69 -9.31
C HIS A 44 9.05 -9.55 -9.76
N ALA A 45 8.14 -9.18 -8.86
CA ALA A 45 6.75 -8.94 -9.23
C ALA A 45 6.59 -7.73 -10.15
N VAL A 46 7.35 -6.64 -9.92
CA VAL A 46 7.36 -5.47 -10.84
C VAL A 46 7.85 -5.89 -12.22
N ARG A 47 8.98 -6.59 -12.29
CA ARG A 47 9.53 -7.07 -13.57
C ARG A 47 8.52 -7.96 -14.31
N TYR A 48 7.93 -8.92 -13.61
CA TYR A 48 6.88 -9.79 -14.16
C TYR A 48 5.70 -8.99 -14.73
N CYS A 49 5.20 -7.99 -13.99
CA CYS A 49 4.08 -7.18 -14.45
C CYS A 49 4.41 -6.38 -15.72
N LEU A 50 5.63 -5.84 -15.82
CA LEU A 50 6.09 -5.10 -17.00
C LEU A 50 6.30 -6.03 -18.21
N GLU A 51 6.86 -7.23 -17.98
CA GLU A 51 7.05 -8.27 -19.00
C GLU A 51 5.70 -8.72 -19.58
N GLU A 52 4.72 -9.09 -18.73
CA GLU A 52 3.36 -9.45 -19.16
C GLU A 52 2.64 -8.27 -19.84
N GLY A 53 2.92 -7.04 -19.41
CA GLY A 53 2.41 -5.83 -20.04
C GLY A 53 3.05 -5.51 -21.40
N GLY A 54 4.19 -6.11 -21.72
CA GLY A 54 4.98 -5.79 -22.90
C GLY A 54 5.44 -4.33 -22.94
N ILE A 55 5.67 -3.72 -21.77
CA ILE A 55 6.07 -2.30 -21.64
C ILE A 55 7.34 -2.15 -20.81
N SER A 56 8.09 -1.08 -21.10
CA SER A 56 9.22 -0.66 -20.28
C SER A 56 8.78 0.33 -19.19
N PRO A 57 9.59 0.53 -18.13
CA PRO A 57 9.27 1.49 -17.08
C PRO A 57 9.01 2.92 -17.58
N GLU A 58 9.65 3.35 -18.67
CA GLU A 58 9.48 4.68 -19.28
C GLU A 58 8.07 4.89 -19.87
N GLN A 59 7.36 3.80 -20.19
CA GLN A 59 6.03 3.83 -20.80
C GLN A 59 4.90 3.86 -19.76
N LEU A 60 5.22 3.74 -18.47
CA LEU A 60 4.24 3.89 -17.40
C LEU A 60 3.74 5.34 -17.35
N ASP A 61 2.43 5.53 -17.18
CA ASP A 61 1.84 6.85 -16.99
C ASP A 61 1.93 7.27 -15.51
N VAL A 62 1.65 6.33 -14.60
CA VAL A 62 1.59 6.55 -13.15
C VAL A 62 2.14 5.35 -12.39
N VAL A 63 2.86 5.62 -11.30
CA VAL A 63 3.22 4.61 -10.31
C VAL A 63 2.52 4.97 -9.00
N ALA A 64 1.70 4.04 -8.49
CA ALA A 64 0.91 4.23 -7.28
C ALA A 64 1.45 3.39 -6.13
N PHE A 65 1.46 3.96 -4.93
CA PHE A 65 1.79 3.27 -3.69
C PHE A 65 0.58 3.22 -2.75
N TYR A 66 0.37 2.06 -2.13
CA TYR A 66 -0.87 1.70 -1.42
C TYR A 66 -1.21 2.50 -0.15
N GLU A 67 -0.26 3.22 0.44
CA GLU A 67 -0.47 3.96 1.69
C GLU A 67 0.24 5.31 1.69
N LYS A 68 -0.21 6.25 2.54
CA LYS A 68 0.41 7.55 2.78
C LYS A 68 1.49 7.44 3.87
N PRO A 69 2.79 7.51 3.53
CA PRO A 69 3.87 7.29 4.50
C PRO A 69 3.89 8.27 5.68
N LEU A 70 3.52 9.53 5.44
CA LEU A 70 3.59 10.60 6.44
C LEU A 70 2.46 10.51 7.48
N VAL A 71 1.25 10.15 7.07
CA VAL A 71 0.12 9.99 8.01
C VAL A 71 0.34 8.78 8.91
N LYS A 72 0.89 7.69 8.35
CA LYS A 72 1.32 6.52 9.15
C LYS A 72 2.40 6.89 10.17
N PHE A 73 3.29 7.83 9.86
CA PHE A 73 4.30 8.31 10.80
C PHE A 73 3.69 9.01 12.00
N GLU A 74 2.74 9.90 11.73
CA GLU A 74 2.05 10.70 12.72
C GLU A 74 1.41 9.81 13.77
N ARG A 75 0.68 8.76 13.34
CA ARG A 75 0.13 7.76 14.27
C ARG A 75 1.19 7.10 15.13
N LEU A 76 2.29 6.65 14.52
CA LEU A 76 3.36 5.98 15.27
C LEU A 76 3.94 6.92 16.33
N LEU A 77 4.17 8.18 15.97
CA LEU A 77 4.66 9.21 16.87
C LEU A 77 3.71 9.49 18.03
N GLU A 78 2.42 9.70 17.74
CA GLU A 78 1.40 9.94 18.77
C GLU A 78 1.26 8.75 19.71
N THR A 79 1.24 7.52 19.18
CA THR A 79 1.19 6.30 19.99
C THR A 79 2.41 6.21 20.90
N TRP A 80 3.62 6.48 20.39
CA TRP A 80 4.83 6.41 21.19
C TRP A 80 4.89 7.46 22.30
N ILE A 81 4.35 8.66 22.06
CA ILE A 81 4.22 9.72 23.07
C ILE A 81 3.19 9.34 24.13
N ALA A 82 2.03 8.82 23.74
CA ALA A 82 0.96 8.44 24.66
C ALA A 82 1.35 7.32 25.64
N TYR A 83 2.29 6.45 25.26
CA TYR A 83 2.79 5.35 26.11
C TYR A 83 4.18 5.63 26.75
N ALA A 84 4.60 6.89 26.82
CA ALA A 84 5.81 7.27 27.55
C ALA A 84 5.70 6.94 29.06
N PRO A 85 6.77 6.44 29.72
CA PRO A 85 8.15 6.33 29.23
C PRO A 85 8.49 4.97 28.56
N ARG A 86 7.58 3.99 28.57
CA ARG A 86 7.86 2.63 28.05
C ARG A 86 7.93 2.58 26.52
N GLY A 87 7.07 3.34 25.82
CA GLY A 87 7.06 3.46 24.36
C GLY A 87 8.27 4.20 23.78
N PHE A 88 8.92 5.05 24.57
CA PHE A 88 10.03 5.91 24.11
C PHE A 88 11.30 5.12 23.72
N ARG A 89 11.56 3.98 24.37
CA ARG A 89 12.69 3.11 23.99
C ARG A 89 12.47 2.40 22.65
N GLN A 90 11.21 2.06 22.33
CA GLN A 90 10.84 1.44 21.06
C GLN A 90 10.89 2.46 19.93
N PHE A 91 10.45 3.70 20.20
CA PHE A 91 10.61 4.84 19.32
C PHE A 91 12.07 5.07 18.89
N LEU A 92 13.00 5.18 19.85
CA LEU A 92 14.42 5.43 19.54
C LEU A 92 15.06 4.31 18.69
N LYS A 93 14.57 3.07 18.80
CA LYS A 93 15.04 1.94 17.98
C LYS A 93 14.41 1.91 16.58
N GLY A 94 13.11 2.19 16.47
CA GLY A 94 12.37 2.13 15.21
C GLY A 94 12.55 3.36 14.32
N MET A 95 12.72 4.54 14.91
CA MET A 95 12.76 5.82 14.21
C MET A 95 13.88 5.90 13.16
N PRO A 96 15.15 5.53 13.40
CA PRO A 96 16.19 5.68 12.38
C PRO A 96 15.97 4.85 11.12
N ALA A 97 15.43 3.63 11.28
CA ALA A 97 15.10 2.75 10.15
C ALA A 97 13.88 3.29 9.38
N TRP A 98 12.86 3.73 10.12
CA TRP A 98 11.64 4.30 9.56
C TRP A 98 11.94 5.58 8.77
N LEU A 99 12.72 6.51 9.34
CA LEU A 99 13.12 7.78 8.72
C LEU A 99 13.93 7.53 7.43
N LYS A 100 14.86 6.57 7.43
CA LYS A 100 15.70 6.28 6.26
C LYS A 100 14.95 5.61 5.11
N GLN A 101 13.98 4.73 5.38
CA GLN A 101 13.22 4.03 4.34
C GLN A 101 12.06 4.87 3.80
N LYS A 102 11.23 5.47 4.67
CA LYS A 102 9.96 6.10 4.25
C LYS A 102 10.14 7.47 3.59
N LEU A 103 11.12 8.27 4.02
CA LEU A 103 11.45 9.55 3.35
C LEU A 103 12.11 9.36 1.98
N HIS A 104 12.63 8.17 1.69
CA HIS A 104 13.26 7.84 0.42
C HIS A 104 12.42 6.90 -0.43
N LEU A 105 11.14 6.71 -0.10
CA LEU A 105 10.27 5.78 -0.80
C LEU A 105 10.20 6.06 -2.33
N PRO A 106 10.02 7.31 -2.80
CA PRO A 106 10.14 7.60 -4.25
C PRO A 106 11.51 7.24 -4.83
N ARG A 107 12.60 7.43 -4.08
CA ARG A 107 13.97 7.10 -4.54
C ARG A 107 14.18 5.60 -4.64
N GLU A 108 13.64 4.82 -3.71
CA GLU A 108 13.72 3.36 -3.74
C GLU A 108 12.88 2.80 -4.89
N MET A 109 11.69 3.36 -5.12
CA MET A 109 10.87 3.03 -6.30
C MET A 109 11.59 3.39 -7.60
N ASP A 110 12.21 4.56 -7.67
CA ASP A 110 12.97 5.02 -8.84
C ASP A 110 14.17 4.11 -9.13
N ARG A 111 14.95 3.76 -8.09
CA ARG A 111 16.06 2.81 -8.22
C ARG A 111 15.59 1.44 -8.71
N ALA A 112 14.47 0.95 -8.19
CA ALA A 112 13.94 -0.35 -8.59
C ALA A 112 13.39 -0.35 -10.03
N LEU A 113 12.91 0.80 -10.51
CA LEU A 113 12.57 1.04 -11.92
C LEU A 113 13.78 1.43 -12.77
N GLY A 114 15.01 1.24 -12.27
CA GLY A 114 16.25 1.52 -13.00
C GLY A 114 16.52 3.00 -13.28
N GLY A 115 15.82 3.93 -12.61
CA GLY A 115 15.89 5.38 -12.87
C GLY A 115 15.31 5.79 -14.23
N ALA A 116 14.62 4.87 -14.89
CA ALA A 116 14.02 5.06 -16.20
C ALA A 116 12.68 5.80 -16.15
N TYR A 117 11.88 5.55 -15.11
CA TYR A 117 10.57 6.16 -14.96
C TYR A 117 10.69 7.66 -14.68
N ARG A 118 10.01 8.49 -15.50
CA ARG A 118 10.00 9.96 -15.37
C ARG A 118 8.63 10.53 -15.01
N GLY A 119 7.63 9.67 -14.83
CA GLY A 119 6.27 10.07 -14.51
C GLY A 119 6.07 10.43 -13.04
N ARG A 120 4.81 10.48 -12.62
CA ARG A 120 4.43 10.84 -11.25
C ARG A 120 4.31 9.62 -10.34
N TYR A 121 4.80 9.75 -9.11
CA TYR A 121 4.48 8.84 -8.01
C TYR A 121 3.25 9.37 -7.26
N VAL A 122 2.24 8.53 -7.06
CA VAL A 122 1.04 8.86 -6.28
C VAL A 122 0.93 7.95 -5.06
N PHE A 123 0.37 8.48 -3.97
CA PHE A 123 0.21 7.77 -2.70
C PHE A 123 -1.26 7.77 -2.32
N CYS A 124 -1.85 6.58 -2.23
CA CYS A 124 -3.25 6.38 -1.87
C CYS A 124 -3.38 6.16 -0.36
N GLU A 125 -4.60 6.21 0.17
CA GLU A 125 -4.85 5.76 1.54
C GLU A 125 -4.92 4.24 1.61
N HIS A 126 -4.46 3.64 2.71
CA HIS A 126 -4.38 2.18 2.85
C HIS A 126 -5.76 1.51 2.73
N HIS A 127 -6.74 2.02 3.46
CA HIS A 127 -8.10 1.48 3.45
C HIS A 127 -8.83 1.77 2.12
N GLU A 128 -8.53 2.89 1.47
CA GLU A 128 -9.01 3.19 0.13
C GLU A 128 -8.43 2.20 -0.90
N SER A 129 -7.16 1.84 -0.77
CA SER A 129 -6.53 0.82 -1.62
C SER A 129 -7.18 -0.55 -1.44
N HIS A 130 -7.48 -0.94 -0.20
CA HIS A 130 -8.27 -2.15 0.08
C HIS A 130 -9.65 -2.09 -0.57
N ALA A 131 -10.39 -1.00 -0.36
CA ALA A 131 -11.71 -0.78 -0.96
C ALA A 131 -11.65 -0.87 -2.50
N ALA A 132 -10.67 -0.22 -3.14
CA ALA A 132 -10.47 -0.19 -4.58
C ALA A 132 -10.19 -1.59 -5.15
N SER A 133 -9.34 -2.36 -4.48
CA SER A 133 -9.01 -3.74 -4.91
C SER A 133 -10.20 -4.71 -4.85
N ALA A 134 -11.21 -4.41 -4.05
CA ALA A 134 -12.43 -5.20 -3.97
C ALA A 134 -13.53 -4.68 -4.91
N PHE A 135 -13.78 -3.37 -4.90
CA PHE A 135 -14.90 -2.76 -5.62
C PHE A 135 -14.70 -2.73 -7.14
N PHE A 136 -13.57 -2.21 -7.63
CA PHE A 136 -13.37 -2.04 -9.08
C PHE A 136 -13.32 -3.33 -9.91
N PRO A 137 -12.80 -4.46 -9.42
CA PRO A 137 -12.91 -5.73 -10.14
C PRO A 137 -14.23 -6.48 -9.87
N SER A 138 -15.10 -5.97 -8.99
CA SER A 138 -16.40 -6.58 -8.73
C SER A 138 -17.36 -6.37 -9.92
N PRO A 139 -18.40 -7.20 -10.07
CA PRO A 139 -19.38 -7.05 -11.15
C PRO A 139 -20.44 -5.96 -10.87
N PHE A 140 -20.30 -5.19 -9.78
CA PHE A 140 -21.31 -4.24 -9.31
C PHE A 140 -20.96 -2.81 -9.69
N ASP A 141 -21.91 -2.11 -10.33
CA ASP A 141 -21.78 -0.67 -10.59
C ASP A 141 -21.94 0.18 -9.32
N GLU A 142 -22.65 -0.34 -8.31
CA GLU A 142 -22.82 0.27 -6.99
C GLU A 142 -22.81 -0.81 -5.91
N ALA A 143 -22.02 -0.62 -4.85
CA ALA A 143 -21.96 -1.55 -3.73
C ALA A 143 -21.58 -0.85 -2.42
N ALA A 144 -22.10 -1.37 -1.30
CA ALA A 144 -21.53 -1.07 0.01
C ALA A 144 -20.15 -1.72 0.13
N ILE A 145 -19.19 -0.97 0.69
CA ILE A 145 -17.82 -1.42 0.89
C ILE A 145 -17.56 -1.50 2.39
N LEU A 146 -16.94 -2.59 2.83
CA LEU A 146 -16.44 -2.77 4.19
C LEU A 146 -15.01 -3.31 4.13
N THR A 147 -14.08 -2.58 4.74
CA THR A 147 -12.70 -3.02 4.96
C THR A 147 -12.51 -3.27 6.45
N LEU A 148 -11.91 -4.42 6.80
CA LEU A 148 -11.55 -4.81 8.16
C LEU A 148 -10.08 -5.23 8.14
N ASP A 149 -9.23 -4.54 8.89
CA ASP A 149 -7.79 -4.76 8.90
C ASP A 149 -7.21 -4.67 10.32
N GLY A 150 -5.92 -5.02 10.47
CA GLY A 150 -5.15 -4.78 11.69
C GLY A 150 -5.04 -3.28 11.97
N VAL A 151 -4.29 -2.56 11.13
CA VAL A 151 -4.16 -1.09 11.20
C VAL A 151 -3.52 -0.53 9.92
N GLY A 152 -4.18 0.44 9.29
CA GLY A 152 -3.61 1.26 8.22
C GLY A 152 -2.82 2.47 8.75
N GLU A 153 -3.10 3.65 8.21
CA GLU A 153 -2.57 4.90 8.74
C GLU A 153 -3.18 5.25 10.10
N TRP A 154 -4.50 5.14 10.24
CA TRP A 154 -5.26 5.32 11.49
C TRP A 154 -6.43 4.35 11.58
N ALA A 155 -7.10 4.15 10.44
CA ALA A 155 -8.20 3.23 10.30
C ALA A 155 -7.78 1.78 10.60
N THR A 156 -8.73 1.05 11.18
CA THR A 156 -8.67 -0.39 11.48
C THR A 156 -9.89 -1.09 10.87
N ALA A 157 -10.97 -0.33 10.62
CA ALA A 157 -12.05 -0.69 9.73
C ALA A 157 -12.57 0.57 9.03
N SER A 158 -13.02 0.45 7.79
CA SER A 158 -13.69 1.55 7.08
C SER A 158 -14.91 1.02 6.34
N TYR A 159 -15.96 1.83 6.24
CA TYR A 159 -17.11 1.50 5.39
C TYR A 159 -17.63 2.70 4.61
N GLY A 160 -18.23 2.40 3.47
CA GLY A 160 -18.62 3.42 2.50
C GLY A 160 -19.39 2.83 1.33
N VAL A 161 -19.45 3.59 0.25
CA VAL A 161 -20.15 3.20 -0.97
C VAL A 161 -19.24 3.40 -2.17
N GLY A 162 -19.14 2.37 -3.02
CA GLY A 162 -18.58 2.48 -4.36
C GLY A 162 -19.68 2.74 -5.38
N ARG A 163 -19.47 3.69 -6.30
CA ARG A 163 -20.38 3.99 -7.43
C ARG A 163 -19.58 4.29 -8.68
N GLY A 164 -19.76 3.49 -9.73
CA GLY A 164 -19.03 3.61 -10.99
C GLY A 164 -17.52 3.63 -10.76
N ASN A 165 -16.88 4.76 -11.01
CA ASN A 165 -15.43 4.95 -10.85
C ASN A 165 -15.04 5.69 -9.55
N ARG A 166 -15.93 5.77 -8.56
CA ARG A 166 -15.71 6.49 -7.30
C ARG A 166 -15.92 5.60 -6.10
N ILE A 167 -15.13 5.87 -5.06
CA ILE A 167 -15.27 5.30 -3.73
C ILE A 167 -15.43 6.46 -2.75
N GLU A 168 -16.45 6.38 -1.91
CA GLU A 168 -16.68 7.34 -0.83
C GLU A 168 -16.67 6.58 0.50
N ILE A 169 -15.57 6.73 1.25
CA ILE A 169 -15.49 6.22 2.61
C ILE A 169 -16.20 7.21 3.53
N SER A 170 -17.25 6.74 4.19
CA SER A 170 -18.12 7.59 5.01
C SER A 170 -17.76 7.56 6.49
N HIS A 171 -17.21 6.44 6.95
CA HIS A 171 -16.94 6.21 8.37
C HIS A 171 -15.75 5.26 8.53
N GLU A 172 -15.05 5.45 9.64
CA GLU A 172 -13.91 4.64 10.02
C GLU A 172 -13.94 4.31 11.51
N MET A 173 -13.43 3.14 11.86
CA MET A 173 -12.99 2.83 13.20
C MET A 173 -11.48 3.05 13.26
N HIS A 174 -11.02 3.74 14.29
CA HIS A 174 -9.61 4.10 14.43
C HIS A 174 -8.93 3.26 15.52
N PHE A 175 -7.63 3.08 15.35
CA PHE A 175 -6.75 2.56 16.40
C PHE A 175 -6.95 3.38 17.69
N PRO A 176 -7.05 2.75 18.88
CA PRO A 176 -6.63 1.38 19.22
C PRO A 176 -7.70 0.29 19.05
N HIS A 177 -8.92 0.63 18.61
CA HIS A 177 -9.98 -0.35 18.44
C HIS A 177 -9.77 -1.09 17.13
N SER A 178 -9.39 -2.38 17.17
CA SER A 178 -9.16 -3.18 15.97
C SER A 178 -9.58 -4.63 16.17
N LEU A 179 -10.50 -5.10 15.32
CA LEU A 179 -10.87 -6.52 15.24
C LEU A 179 -9.72 -7.36 14.70
N GLY A 180 -8.96 -6.84 13.74
CA GLY A 180 -7.79 -7.52 13.18
C GLY A 180 -6.70 -7.75 14.23
N LEU A 181 -6.40 -6.72 15.03
CA LEU A 181 -5.42 -6.88 16.12
C LEU A 181 -5.94 -7.79 17.23
N LEU A 182 -7.23 -7.71 17.58
CA LEU A 182 -7.84 -8.61 18.56
C LEU A 182 -7.72 -10.08 18.13
N TYR A 183 -7.97 -10.38 16.85
CA TYR A 183 -7.87 -11.75 16.33
C TYR A 183 -6.41 -12.25 16.25
N SER A 184 -5.45 -11.34 16.10
CA SER A 184 -4.02 -11.68 15.98
C SER A 184 -3.29 -11.89 17.32
N ALA A 185 -3.94 -11.59 18.44
CA ALA A 185 -3.37 -11.65 19.79
C ALA A 185 -3.36 -13.08 20.37
#